data_AF-A0A2W4KY50-F1
#
_entry.id   AF-A0A2W4KY50-F1
#
_cell.length_a   1.000
_cell.length_b   1.000
_cell.length_c   1.000
_cell.angle_alpha   90.00
_cell.angle_beta   90.00
_cell.angle_gamma   90.00
#
_symmetry.space_group_name_H-M   'P 1'
#
loop_
_entity.id
_entity.type
_entity.pdbx_description
1 polymer ?
#
loop_
_entity_poly.entity_id
_entity_poly.type
_entity_poly.pdbx_seq_one_letter_code
_entity_poly.pdbx_strand_id
1 'polypeptide(L)'
;MRRVTRALAALSLAAASTVVALTAAAGPAQADTVICEQYGTTTIQGRYVVQNNRWGSNAEQCITVTDTGFTITRQAGSAATDGAPLSYPSVFYGCHYNNCSPGTSLPMQVSQISSATSSINYTFASGTFNASYDIWLDPTPKRNGVNQMEIMIWFNRQGPIQPIGSRTDTATIGGRTWEVWTGSNGMNNVISYVSPSPISSWSFSVLDFINDVRNRGLITNSWYLTSIQAGFEPWNGGVGLAVNSFSASVNGGGNNGGGSGGGGNNGGGNNGGGNNGGGSGGATSCRVTYTPNSWPGGFTAEITITNTGSSTINGWELTYHLPAGQTINQTWNANITQNGSQVTARNVTHNGTLAPGASTSFGYLGSYSGAYSSPTSFSLNGTTCG
;
A
#
# COMPACT_ATOMS: atom_id res chain seq x y z
N MET A 1 -57.95 -70.05 31.86
CA MET A 1 -58.60 -69.12 30.91
C MET A 1 -57.54 -68.17 30.36
N ARG A 2 -57.62 -67.88 29.05
CA ARG A 2 -56.68 -67.17 28.16
C ARG A 2 -55.82 -66.05 28.79
N ARG A 3 -54.55 -65.96 28.40
CA ARG A 3 -54.06 -64.99 27.38
C ARG A 3 -52.58 -65.19 27.03
N VAL A 4 -52.29 -64.83 25.79
CA VAL A 4 -51.09 -65.05 24.98
C VAL A 4 -49.98 -64.06 25.34
N THR A 5 -48.72 -64.50 25.43
CA THR A 5 -47.55 -63.60 25.45
C THR A 5 -46.74 -63.81 24.18
N ARG A 6 -46.77 -62.81 23.29
CA ARG A 6 -45.92 -62.72 22.10
C ARG A 6 -44.59 -62.05 22.47
N ALA A 7 -43.51 -62.60 21.93
CA ALA A 7 -42.17 -62.05 21.92
C ALA A 7 -42.08 -60.73 21.14
N LEU A 8 -41.09 -59.90 21.46
CA LEU A 8 -40.32 -59.11 20.49
C LEU A 8 -39.03 -58.60 21.14
N ALA A 9 -37.91 -59.00 20.55
CA ALA A 9 -36.57 -58.51 20.84
C ALA A 9 -36.39 -57.11 20.26
N ALA A 10 -35.72 -56.22 21.00
CA ALA A 10 -35.22 -54.95 20.49
C ALA A 10 -33.72 -54.86 20.74
N LEU A 11 -32.96 -54.87 19.63
CA LEU A 11 -31.53 -54.57 19.56
C LEU A 11 -31.30 -53.10 19.94
N SER A 12 -30.48 -52.84 20.95
CA SER A 12 -29.96 -51.50 21.26
C SER A 12 -28.64 -51.27 20.52
N LEU A 13 -28.63 -50.33 19.58
CA LEU A 13 -27.43 -49.82 18.91
C LEU A 13 -26.79 -48.73 19.79
N ALA A 14 -25.58 -48.95 20.30
CA ALA A 14 -24.79 -47.92 20.97
C ALA A 14 -23.91 -47.20 19.94
N ALA A 15 -24.18 -45.92 19.67
CA ALA A 15 -23.29 -45.06 18.90
C ALA A 15 -22.45 -44.22 19.88
N ALA A 16 -21.13 -44.43 19.88
CA ALA A 16 -20.19 -43.60 20.63
C ALA A 16 -19.80 -42.37 19.81
N SER A 17 -20.26 -41.19 20.23
CA SER A 17 -19.84 -39.91 19.65
C SER A 17 -18.65 -39.36 20.42
N THR A 18 -17.44 -39.45 19.85
CA THR A 18 -16.27 -38.74 20.37
C THR A 18 -16.34 -37.27 20.01
N VAL A 19 -16.56 -36.41 21.01
CA VAL A 19 -16.42 -34.95 20.87
C VAL A 19 -14.93 -34.62 20.90
N VAL A 20 -14.37 -34.23 19.74
CA VAL A 20 -13.04 -33.62 19.67
C VAL A 20 -13.22 -32.13 19.95
N ALA A 21 -12.81 -31.69 21.14
CA ALA A 21 -12.71 -30.28 21.45
C ALA A 21 -11.51 -29.68 20.70
N LEU A 22 -11.77 -28.88 19.66
CA LEU A 22 -10.75 -28.01 19.08
C LEU A 22 -10.45 -26.89 20.08
N THR A 23 -9.36 -27.01 20.83
CA THR A 23 -8.77 -25.88 21.53
C THR A 23 -8.06 -25.01 20.51
N ALA A 24 -8.76 -24.02 19.95
CA ALA A 24 -8.11 -22.91 19.27
C ALA A 24 -7.26 -22.16 20.33
N ALA A 25 -5.93 -22.24 20.21
CA ALA A 25 -5.05 -21.38 20.98
C ALA A 25 -5.31 -19.95 20.52
N ALA A 26 -6.06 -19.18 21.31
CA ALA A 26 -6.15 -17.75 21.12
C ALA A 26 -4.73 -17.17 21.26
N GLY A 27 -4.26 -16.49 20.22
CA GLY A 27 -3.05 -15.68 20.32
C GLY A 27 -3.18 -14.67 21.46
N PRO A 28 -2.07 -14.14 22.01
CA PRO A 28 -2.14 -13.16 23.08
C PRO A 28 -2.97 -11.96 22.63
N ALA A 29 -4.06 -11.66 23.35
CA ALA A 29 -4.82 -10.44 23.14
C ALA A 29 -3.92 -9.24 23.47
N GLN A 30 -3.48 -8.52 22.44
CA GLN A 30 -2.86 -7.21 22.63
C GLN A 30 -3.98 -6.23 23.00
N ALA A 31 -3.84 -5.49 24.09
CA ALA A 31 -4.77 -4.42 24.41
C ALA A 31 -4.50 -3.25 23.45
N ASP A 32 -5.57 -2.68 22.87
CA ASP A 32 -5.46 -1.51 22.01
C ASP A 32 -4.71 -0.38 22.74
N THR A 33 -3.77 0.26 22.04
CA THR A 33 -2.97 1.35 22.62
C THR A 33 -3.76 2.65 22.55
N VAL A 34 -3.97 3.31 23.69
CA VAL A 34 -4.58 4.65 23.74
C VAL A 34 -3.49 5.70 23.74
N ILE A 35 -3.60 6.68 22.85
CA ILE A 35 -2.69 7.83 22.75
C ILE A 35 -3.50 9.10 22.96
N CYS A 36 -3.15 9.88 23.97
CA CYS A 36 -3.77 11.18 24.27
C CYS A 36 -2.76 12.33 24.25
N GLU A 37 -1.46 12.03 24.27
CA GLU A 37 -0.40 13.02 24.15
C GLU A 37 -0.51 13.73 22.80
N GLN A 38 -0.28 15.04 22.80
CA GLN A 38 -0.46 15.90 21.64
C GLN A 38 0.26 15.38 20.38
N TYR A 39 1.50 14.93 20.55
CA TYR A 39 2.33 14.34 19.49
C TYR A 39 2.70 12.88 19.80
N GLY A 40 1.87 12.18 20.58
CA GLY A 40 2.08 10.77 20.86
C GLY A 40 1.98 9.93 19.59
N THR A 41 2.82 8.90 19.49
CA THR A 41 2.85 7.98 18.36
C THR A 41 3.08 6.54 18.82
N THR A 42 2.67 5.59 17.98
CA THR A 42 3.05 4.17 18.11
C THR A 42 3.20 3.56 16.72
N THR A 43 3.63 2.30 16.63
CA THR A 43 3.74 1.58 15.36
C THR A 43 2.74 0.44 15.28
N ILE A 44 2.21 0.20 14.08
CA ILE A 44 1.36 -0.97 13.79
C ILE A 44 2.03 -1.84 12.73
N GLN A 45 1.82 -3.16 12.82
CA GLN A 45 2.36 -4.17 11.89
C GLN A 45 3.89 -4.11 11.69
N GLY A 46 4.62 -3.46 12.62
CA GLY A 46 6.05 -3.21 12.46
C GLY A 46 6.40 -2.47 11.16
N ARG A 47 5.49 -1.63 10.63
CA ARG A 47 5.64 -1.04 9.29
C ARG A 47 5.15 0.40 9.18
N TYR A 48 4.07 0.72 9.90
CA TYR A 48 3.43 2.04 9.83
C TYR A 48 3.48 2.72 11.19
N VAL A 49 3.50 4.05 11.18
CA VAL A 49 3.37 4.85 12.40
C VAL A 49 1.97 5.41 12.46
N VAL A 50 1.34 5.32 13.64
CA VAL A 50 0.09 6.00 13.96
C VAL A 50 0.41 7.17 14.87
N GLN A 51 -0.14 8.34 14.58
CA GLN A 51 0.13 9.58 15.30
C GLN A 51 -1.16 10.30 15.70
N ASN A 52 -1.20 10.82 16.93
CA ASN A 52 -2.31 11.66 17.39
C ASN A 52 -2.29 13.04 16.69
N ASN A 53 -1.08 13.59 16.50
CA ASN A 53 -0.79 14.78 15.73
C ASN A 53 -1.79 15.93 15.93
N ARG A 54 -1.98 16.33 17.18
CA ARG A 54 -2.89 17.42 17.57
C ARG A 54 -2.18 18.77 17.51
N TRP A 55 -1.78 19.15 16.29
CA TRP A 55 -0.93 20.32 16.05
C TRP A 55 -1.69 21.66 16.15
N GLY A 56 -2.99 21.69 15.84
CA GLY A 56 -3.79 22.91 15.72
C GLY A 56 -4.55 23.33 16.99
N SER A 57 -4.48 22.55 18.07
CA SER A 57 -5.24 22.81 19.29
C SER A 57 -4.61 22.22 20.55
N ASN A 58 -4.87 22.87 21.69
CA ASN A 58 -4.54 22.37 23.03
C ASN A 58 -5.67 21.57 23.68
N ALA A 59 -6.89 21.56 23.09
CA ALA A 59 -8.03 20.82 23.62
C ALA A 59 -7.77 19.29 23.55
N GLU A 60 -8.27 18.51 24.50
CA GLU A 60 -7.98 17.07 24.54
C GLU A 60 -8.39 16.32 23.25
N GLN A 61 -7.52 15.44 22.77
CA GLN A 61 -7.83 14.48 21.71
C GLN A 61 -7.14 13.16 22.04
N CYS A 62 -7.87 12.05 21.93
CA CYS A 62 -7.32 10.72 22.10
C CYS A 62 -7.70 9.83 20.92
N ILE A 63 -6.75 9.00 20.49
CA ILE A 63 -6.96 7.92 19.54
C ILE A 63 -6.71 6.57 20.22
N THR A 64 -7.52 5.58 19.87
CA THR A 64 -7.31 4.17 20.22
C THR A 64 -6.77 3.46 18.98
N VAL A 65 -5.56 2.94 19.08
CA VAL A 65 -4.82 2.30 17.99
C VAL A 65 -5.03 0.80 18.03
N THR A 66 -5.42 0.24 16.89
CA THR A 66 -5.58 -1.20 16.66
C THR A 66 -4.41 -1.74 15.83
N ASP A 67 -4.38 -3.04 15.55
CA ASP A 67 -3.35 -3.64 14.69
C ASP A 67 -3.33 -3.07 13.26
N THR A 68 -4.44 -2.52 12.76
CA THR A 68 -4.60 -2.12 11.36
C THR A 68 -4.87 -0.63 11.14
N GLY A 69 -5.12 0.12 12.20
CA GLY A 69 -5.35 1.56 12.13
C GLY A 69 -5.69 2.17 13.48
N PHE A 70 -6.69 3.06 13.53
CA PHE A 70 -7.07 3.76 14.77
C PHE A 70 -8.49 4.30 14.71
N THR A 71 -9.05 4.59 15.88
CA THR A 71 -10.31 5.33 16.04
C THR A 71 -10.09 6.57 16.92
N ILE A 72 -10.68 7.71 16.56
CA ILE A 72 -10.74 8.89 17.45
C ILE A 72 -11.78 8.59 18.54
N THR A 73 -11.34 8.47 19.79
CA THR A 73 -12.19 8.12 20.92
C THR A 73 -12.51 9.30 21.84
N ARG A 74 -11.70 10.37 21.76
CA ARG A 74 -12.02 11.67 22.37
C ARG A 74 -11.63 12.80 21.44
N GLN A 75 -12.50 13.80 21.34
CA GLN A 75 -12.22 15.05 20.65
C GLN A 75 -12.91 16.21 21.38
N ALA A 76 -12.13 17.11 21.95
CA ALA A 76 -12.60 18.36 22.53
C ALA A 76 -12.21 19.55 21.66
N GLY A 77 -12.93 20.66 21.85
CA GLY A 77 -12.70 21.92 21.14
C GLY A 77 -13.35 21.98 19.76
N SER A 78 -13.24 23.16 19.14
CA SER A 78 -13.73 23.46 17.80
C SER A 78 -12.84 24.53 17.16
N ALA A 79 -12.70 24.48 15.83
CA ALA A 79 -11.98 25.47 15.03
C ALA A 79 -12.93 26.14 14.01
N ALA A 80 -12.61 27.37 13.61
CA ALA A 80 -13.32 28.06 12.55
C ALA A 80 -13.05 27.37 11.20
N THR A 81 -14.09 27.15 10.40
CA THR A 81 -14.02 26.32 9.18
C THR A 81 -13.33 27.00 8.00
N ASP A 82 -13.04 28.29 8.12
CA ASP A 82 -12.21 29.09 7.22
C ASP A 82 -10.73 29.13 7.64
N GLY A 83 -10.38 28.47 8.75
CA GLY A 83 -9.03 28.35 9.27
C GLY A 83 -8.51 26.90 9.29
N ALA A 84 -7.38 26.71 9.97
CA ALA A 84 -6.77 25.40 10.18
C ALA A 84 -7.66 24.44 11.00
N PRO A 85 -7.57 23.11 10.78
CA PRO A 85 -8.22 22.12 11.62
C PRO A 85 -7.57 22.04 13.01
N LEU A 86 -8.20 21.29 13.91
CA LEU A 86 -7.67 21.05 15.26
C LEU A 86 -6.42 20.16 15.25
N SER A 87 -6.29 19.26 14.27
CA SER A 87 -5.33 18.16 14.27
C SER A 87 -5.30 17.42 12.93
N TYR A 88 -4.37 16.49 12.79
CA TYR A 88 -4.38 15.48 11.73
C TYR A 88 -3.99 14.08 12.27
N PRO A 89 -4.83 13.44 13.12
CA PRO A 89 -4.61 12.06 13.54
C PRO A 89 -4.60 11.16 12.31
N SER A 90 -3.54 10.38 12.17
CA SER A 90 -3.23 9.69 10.92
C SER A 90 -2.33 8.48 11.12
N VAL A 91 -2.30 7.63 10.11
CA VAL A 91 -1.35 6.54 9.94
C VAL A 91 -0.48 6.81 8.71
N PHE A 92 0.83 6.51 8.78
CA PHE A 92 1.74 6.79 7.68
C PHE A 92 2.82 5.75 7.43
N TYR A 93 3.32 5.77 6.19
CA TYR A 93 4.56 5.13 5.73
C TYR A 93 5.54 6.20 5.24
N GLY A 94 6.77 6.18 5.74
CA GLY A 94 7.80 7.19 5.40
C GLY A 94 8.32 7.94 6.62
N CYS A 95 8.78 9.17 6.43
CA CYS A 95 9.37 10.00 7.49
C CYS A 95 8.60 11.31 7.67
N HIS A 96 8.27 11.65 8.92
CA HIS A 96 7.61 12.88 9.32
C HIS A 96 8.23 13.43 10.61
N TYR A 97 8.84 14.62 10.55
CA TYR A 97 9.53 15.28 11.68
C TYR A 97 10.48 14.35 12.48
N ASN A 98 11.44 13.72 11.79
CA ASN A 98 12.36 12.67 12.29
C ASN A 98 11.73 11.33 12.67
N ASN A 99 10.40 11.22 12.76
CA ASN A 99 9.75 9.95 13.02
C ASN A 99 9.57 9.18 11.71
N CYS A 100 10.34 8.12 11.52
CA CYS A 100 10.31 7.29 10.33
C CYS A 100 9.68 5.93 10.63
N SER A 101 8.77 5.49 9.76
CA SER A 101 8.12 4.19 9.92
C SER A 101 9.11 3.04 9.72
N PRO A 102 8.98 1.93 10.48
CA PRO A 102 9.98 0.87 10.45
C PRO A 102 10.14 0.27 9.03
N GLY A 103 11.40 0.13 8.59
CA GLY A 103 11.72 -0.45 7.29
C GLY A 103 11.24 0.36 6.08
N THR A 104 10.95 1.67 6.25
CA THR A 104 10.54 2.50 5.12
C THR A 104 11.66 2.67 4.08
N SER A 105 11.29 2.61 2.80
CA SER A 105 12.17 2.93 1.67
C SER A 105 12.22 4.44 1.37
N LEU A 106 11.45 5.25 2.12
CA LEU A 106 11.38 6.69 1.93
C LEU A 106 12.38 7.42 2.84
N PRO A 107 12.94 8.56 2.40
CA PRO A 107 12.66 9.25 1.14
C PRO A 107 13.20 8.55 -0.12
N MET A 108 12.39 8.50 -1.18
CA MET A 108 12.78 7.94 -2.49
C MET A 108 12.58 8.98 -3.58
N GLN A 109 13.56 9.11 -4.48
CA GLN A 109 13.46 10.07 -5.58
C GLN A 109 12.34 9.64 -6.53
N VAL A 110 11.51 10.59 -6.99
CA VAL A 110 10.35 10.33 -7.85
C VAL A 110 10.75 9.57 -9.12
N SER A 111 11.88 9.90 -9.74
CA SER A 111 12.45 9.18 -10.88
C SER A 111 12.76 7.70 -10.62
N GLN A 112 12.99 7.33 -9.36
CA GLN A 112 13.38 5.98 -8.96
C GLN A 112 12.18 5.12 -8.57
N ILE A 113 11.00 5.72 -8.35
CA ILE A 113 9.79 5.02 -7.93
C ILE A 113 9.18 4.29 -9.14
N SER A 114 9.19 2.96 -9.11
CA SER A 114 8.50 2.14 -10.11
C SER A 114 7.02 1.94 -9.77
N SER A 115 6.69 1.92 -8.47
CA SER A 115 5.31 1.89 -8.00
C SER A 115 5.18 2.50 -6.61
N ALA A 116 4.10 3.24 -6.38
CA ALA A 116 3.68 3.67 -5.06
C ALA A 116 2.18 3.40 -4.95
N THR A 117 1.79 2.40 -4.17
CA THR A 117 0.39 2.00 -3.99
C THR A 117 -0.03 2.19 -2.55
N SER A 118 -1.29 2.58 -2.34
CA SER A 118 -1.90 2.64 -1.01
C SER A 118 -3.33 2.13 -1.03
N SER A 119 -3.78 1.59 0.10
CA SER A 119 -5.17 1.24 0.35
C SER A 119 -5.64 1.78 1.69
N ILE A 120 -6.91 2.17 1.77
CA ILE A 120 -7.54 2.63 3.00
C ILE A 120 -8.95 2.06 3.14
N ASN A 121 -9.38 1.90 4.38
CA ASN A 121 -10.78 1.72 4.75
C ASN A 121 -11.10 2.64 5.93
N TYR A 122 -12.07 3.53 5.75
CA TYR A 122 -12.52 4.52 6.72
C TYR A 122 -13.88 4.16 7.30
N THR A 123 -14.07 4.49 8.58
CA THR A 123 -15.38 4.70 9.19
C THR A 123 -15.60 6.19 9.35
N PHE A 124 -16.73 6.69 8.83
CA PHE A 124 -17.16 8.08 9.01
C PHE A 124 -18.13 8.22 10.18
N ALA A 125 -18.15 9.41 10.79
CA ALA A 125 -18.97 9.74 11.94
C ALA A 125 -19.54 11.16 11.83
N SER A 126 -20.27 11.62 12.85
CA SER A 126 -20.75 13.00 12.90
C SER A 126 -19.63 14.01 13.19
N GLY A 127 -19.74 15.20 12.62
CA GLY A 127 -18.79 16.30 12.85
C GLY A 127 -18.56 17.14 11.59
N THR A 128 -17.67 18.11 11.71
CA THR A 128 -17.09 18.88 10.61
C THR A 128 -15.65 18.43 10.44
N PHE A 129 -15.36 17.71 9.36
CA PHE A 129 -14.06 17.10 9.12
C PHE A 129 -13.86 16.79 7.64
N ASN A 130 -12.61 16.55 7.24
CA ASN A 130 -12.32 15.77 6.05
C ASN A 130 -11.71 14.41 6.44
N ALA A 131 -11.80 13.45 5.52
CA ALA A 131 -10.94 12.27 5.52
C ALA A 131 -9.99 12.43 4.34
N SER A 132 -8.69 12.48 4.62
CA SER A 132 -7.68 12.83 3.61
C SER A 132 -6.43 11.97 3.71
N TYR A 133 -5.81 11.79 2.55
CA TYR A 133 -4.38 11.52 2.47
C TYR A 133 -3.60 12.83 2.47
N ASP A 134 -2.45 12.82 3.14
CA ASP A 134 -1.39 13.83 3.01
C ASP A 134 -0.12 13.14 2.51
N ILE A 135 0.32 13.51 1.31
CA ILE A 135 1.49 12.93 0.65
C ILE A 135 2.52 14.04 0.47
N TRP A 136 3.70 13.84 1.04
CA TRP A 136 4.72 14.89 1.15
C TRP A 136 5.87 14.67 0.18
N LEU A 137 6.27 15.74 -0.50
CA LEU A 137 7.42 15.76 -1.40
C LEU A 137 8.34 16.94 -1.15
N ASP A 138 9.62 16.73 -1.43
CA ASP A 138 10.66 17.74 -1.22
C ASP A 138 11.78 17.61 -2.27
N PRO A 139 12.45 18.72 -2.67
CA PRO A 139 13.60 18.63 -3.57
C PRO A 139 14.81 17.90 -2.96
N THR A 140 14.84 17.70 -1.64
CA THR A 140 15.87 16.95 -0.92
C THR A 140 15.29 15.68 -0.30
N PRO A 141 16.10 14.64 0.03
CA PRO A 141 15.64 13.44 0.73
C PRO A 141 15.34 13.75 2.20
N LYS A 142 14.36 14.61 2.45
CA LYS A 142 14.05 15.21 3.74
C LYS A 142 13.39 14.19 4.67
N ARG A 143 13.89 14.12 5.90
CA ARG A 143 13.28 13.33 7.00
C ARG A 143 12.68 14.19 8.12
N ASN A 144 13.00 15.49 8.13
CA ASN A 144 12.61 16.41 9.20
C ASN A 144 12.24 17.80 8.67
N GLY A 145 11.39 18.49 9.42
CA GLY A 145 10.88 19.81 9.05
C GLY A 145 9.82 19.77 7.96
N VAL A 146 9.35 20.95 7.58
CA VAL A 146 8.30 21.12 6.57
C VAL A 146 8.84 20.74 5.19
N ASN A 147 8.11 19.89 4.47
CA ASN A 147 8.37 19.54 3.07
C ASN A 147 7.80 20.64 2.15
N GLN A 148 8.39 20.86 0.97
CA GLN A 148 7.96 21.97 0.11
C GLN A 148 6.63 21.74 -0.63
N MET A 149 6.23 20.50 -0.87
CA MET A 149 4.98 20.15 -1.56
C MET A 149 4.15 19.18 -0.74
N GLU A 150 2.88 19.52 -0.60
CA GLU A 150 1.85 18.71 0.01
C GLU A 150 0.79 18.37 -1.03
N ILE A 151 0.58 17.08 -1.24
CA ILE A 151 -0.52 16.56 -2.04
C ILE A 151 -1.57 16.03 -1.07
N MET A 152 -2.74 16.67 -1.06
CA MET A 152 -3.87 16.17 -0.29
C MET A 152 -4.88 15.45 -1.19
N ILE A 153 -5.40 14.31 -0.76
CA ILE A 153 -6.49 13.61 -1.47
C ILE A 153 -7.67 13.48 -0.51
N TRP A 154 -8.69 14.31 -0.69
CA TRP A 154 -9.86 14.35 0.19
C TRP A 154 -10.87 13.31 -0.28
N PHE A 155 -10.97 12.22 0.48
CA PHE A 155 -11.89 11.11 0.26
C PHE A 155 -13.30 11.45 0.72
N ASN A 156 -13.43 12.26 1.76
CA ASN A 156 -14.71 12.75 2.26
C ASN A 156 -14.55 14.16 2.80
N ARG A 157 -15.64 14.93 2.76
CA ARG A 157 -15.78 16.23 3.38
C ARG A 157 -17.17 16.33 4.00
N GLN A 158 -17.21 16.66 5.28
CA GLN A 158 -18.45 16.90 6.01
C GLN A 158 -18.41 18.26 6.69
N GLY A 159 -19.48 19.05 6.51
CA GLY A 159 -19.57 20.43 6.98
C GLY A 159 -18.92 21.46 6.04
N PRO A 160 -19.01 22.76 6.37
CA PRO A 160 -18.66 23.86 5.48
C PRO A 160 -17.15 24.18 5.49
N ILE A 161 -16.33 23.19 5.11
CA ILE A 161 -14.88 23.31 4.99
C ILE A 161 -14.46 23.29 3.51
N GLN A 162 -13.24 23.71 3.21
CA GLN A 162 -12.66 23.65 1.87
C GLN A 162 -11.14 23.47 1.94
N PRO A 163 -10.50 22.98 0.87
CA PRO A 163 -9.05 22.93 0.82
C PRO A 163 -8.40 24.32 0.84
N ILE A 164 -7.10 24.32 1.11
CA ILE A 164 -6.25 25.49 0.98
C ILE A 164 -6.28 26.03 -0.45
N GLY A 165 -6.31 27.36 -0.57
CA GLY A 165 -6.22 28.05 -1.85
C GLY A 165 -7.56 28.15 -2.57
N SER A 166 -7.54 27.91 -3.88
CA SER A 166 -8.71 28.04 -4.74
C SER A 166 -8.80 26.87 -5.71
N ARG A 167 -10.03 26.56 -6.14
CA ARG A 167 -10.27 25.55 -7.18
C ARG A 167 -9.72 26.06 -8.51
N THR A 168 -8.83 25.30 -9.12
CA THR A 168 -8.15 25.68 -10.36
C THR A 168 -8.49 24.77 -11.53
N ASP A 169 -8.90 23.53 -11.28
CA ASP A 169 -9.12 22.55 -12.35
C ASP A 169 -10.00 21.36 -11.91
N THR A 170 -10.10 20.37 -12.80
CA THR A 170 -10.53 19.00 -12.51
C THR A 170 -9.50 18.00 -13.03
N ALA A 171 -9.41 16.82 -12.44
CA ALA A 171 -8.54 15.74 -12.91
C ALA A 171 -9.28 14.40 -12.90
N THR A 172 -8.94 13.50 -13.82
CA THR A 172 -9.38 12.10 -13.77
C THR A 172 -8.18 11.22 -13.46
N ILE A 173 -8.13 10.68 -12.24
CA ILE A 173 -7.00 9.92 -11.71
C ILE A 173 -7.56 8.65 -11.07
N GLY A 174 -6.98 7.50 -11.42
CA GLY A 174 -7.42 6.20 -10.90
C GLY A 174 -8.89 5.87 -11.18
N GLY A 175 -9.41 6.34 -12.32
CA GLY A 175 -10.82 6.15 -12.72
C GLY A 175 -11.83 7.02 -11.96
N ARG A 176 -11.37 8.02 -11.20
CA ARG A 176 -12.21 8.94 -10.43
C ARG A 176 -11.97 10.38 -10.86
N THR A 177 -13.04 11.18 -10.87
CA THR A 177 -12.95 12.63 -11.10
C THR A 177 -12.72 13.35 -9.77
N TRP A 178 -11.84 14.34 -9.80
CA TRP A 178 -11.44 15.15 -8.65
C TRP A 178 -11.60 16.63 -8.98
N GLU A 179 -12.10 17.41 -8.04
CA GLU A 179 -11.88 18.86 -8.06
C GLU A 179 -10.43 19.12 -7.65
N VAL A 180 -9.70 19.93 -8.41
CA VAL A 180 -8.31 20.26 -8.10
C VAL A 180 -8.25 21.67 -7.52
N TRP A 181 -7.64 21.76 -6.34
CA TRP A 181 -7.40 23.00 -5.62
C TRP A 181 -5.90 23.21 -5.47
N THR A 182 -5.44 24.45 -5.61
CA THR A 182 -4.02 24.78 -5.43
C THR A 182 -3.87 26.05 -4.61
N GLY A 183 -2.87 26.07 -3.74
CA GLY A 183 -2.54 27.22 -2.92
C GLY A 183 -1.29 27.00 -2.08
N SER A 184 -1.16 27.78 -1.01
CA SER A 184 -0.11 27.65 -0.02
C SER A 184 -0.67 27.99 1.36
N ASN A 185 -0.18 27.29 2.39
CA ASN A 185 -0.45 27.62 3.80
C ASN A 185 0.57 28.63 4.37
N GLY A 186 1.43 29.21 3.52
CA GLY A 186 2.52 30.10 3.91
C GLY A 186 3.85 29.40 4.25
N MET A 187 3.83 28.08 4.48
CA MET A 187 5.04 27.28 4.76
C MET A 187 5.40 26.34 3.60
N ASN A 188 4.40 25.77 2.94
CA ASN A 188 4.54 24.88 1.80
C ASN A 188 3.47 25.14 0.74
N ASN A 189 3.70 24.60 -0.46
CA ASN A 189 2.69 24.56 -1.51
C ASN A 189 1.75 23.38 -1.24
N VAL A 190 0.48 23.56 -1.57
CA VAL A 190 -0.57 22.55 -1.39
C VAL A 190 -1.33 22.39 -2.70
N ILE A 191 -1.48 21.15 -3.13
CA ILE A 191 -2.43 20.75 -4.17
C ILE A 191 -3.37 19.70 -3.60
N SER A 192 -4.67 19.93 -3.69
CA SER A 192 -5.69 19.06 -3.13
C SER A 192 -6.60 18.51 -4.21
N TYR A 193 -6.89 17.21 -4.14
CA TYR A 193 -7.82 16.50 -5.01
C TYR A 193 -9.06 16.14 -4.19
N VAL A 194 -10.19 16.78 -4.47
CA VAL A 194 -11.41 16.62 -3.68
C VAL A 194 -12.40 15.72 -4.42
N SER A 195 -12.80 14.64 -3.76
CA SER A 195 -13.83 13.77 -4.30
C SER A 195 -15.21 14.46 -4.28
N PRO A 196 -16.03 14.34 -5.34
CA PRO A 196 -17.38 14.89 -5.35
C PRO A 196 -18.34 14.18 -4.39
N SER A 197 -17.98 12.96 -3.93
CA SER A 197 -18.79 12.15 -3.03
C SER A 197 -17.91 11.31 -2.09
N PRO A 198 -18.38 10.95 -0.89
CA PRO A 198 -17.58 10.20 0.08
C PRO A 198 -17.03 8.87 -0.47
N ILE A 199 -15.74 8.60 -0.24
CA ILE A 199 -15.06 7.35 -0.55
C ILE A 199 -14.67 6.68 0.78
N SER A 200 -15.42 5.66 1.21
CA SER A 200 -15.10 4.94 2.45
C SER A 200 -13.93 3.97 2.29
N SER A 201 -13.64 3.50 1.08
CA SER A 201 -12.52 2.60 0.83
C SER A 201 -12.04 2.69 -0.60
N TRP A 202 -10.71 2.63 -0.78
CA TRP A 202 -10.10 2.60 -2.10
C TRP A 202 -8.66 2.09 -2.01
N SER A 203 -8.25 1.36 -3.06
CA SER A 203 -6.86 1.01 -3.34
C SER A 203 -6.44 1.70 -4.63
N PHE A 204 -5.31 2.40 -4.61
CA PHE A 204 -4.89 3.26 -5.71
C PHE A 204 -3.38 3.42 -5.81
N SER A 205 -2.95 4.00 -6.93
CA SER A 205 -1.56 4.43 -7.16
C SER A 205 -1.39 5.86 -6.67
N VAL A 206 -0.59 6.04 -5.62
CA VAL A 206 -0.10 7.35 -5.16
C VAL A 206 0.73 8.01 -6.27
N LEU A 207 1.44 7.21 -7.07
CA LEU A 207 2.26 7.71 -8.17
C LEU A 207 1.42 8.40 -9.25
N ASP A 208 0.14 8.06 -9.41
CA ASP A 208 -0.72 8.72 -10.41
C ASP A 208 -0.97 10.19 -10.03
N PHE A 209 -1.16 10.47 -8.74
CA PHE A 209 -1.28 11.83 -8.22
C PHE A 209 0.05 12.58 -8.31
N ILE A 210 1.17 11.95 -7.94
CA ILE A 210 2.50 12.54 -8.09
C ILE A 210 2.78 12.88 -9.56
N ASN A 211 2.39 12.01 -10.50
CA ASN A 211 2.52 12.24 -11.94
C ASN A 211 1.67 13.42 -12.41
N ASP A 212 0.43 13.57 -11.93
CA ASP A 212 -0.41 14.74 -12.24
C ASP A 212 0.23 16.04 -11.74
N VAL A 213 0.71 16.07 -10.49
CA VAL A 213 1.43 17.21 -9.92
C VAL A 213 2.69 17.57 -10.72
N ARG A 214 3.45 16.56 -11.16
CA ARG A 214 4.61 16.76 -12.04
C ARG A 214 4.20 17.32 -13.40
N ASN A 215 3.13 16.79 -14.00
CA ASN A 215 2.64 17.23 -15.31
C ASN A 215 2.10 18.67 -15.26
N ARG A 216 1.64 19.13 -14.09
CA ARG A 216 1.31 20.53 -13.79
C ARG A 216 2.55 21.42 -13.56
N GLY A 217 3.75 20.86 -13.56
CA GLY A 217 5.01 21.59 -13.37
C GLY A 217 5.30 22.00 -11.93
N LEU A 218 4.59 21.44 -10.95
CA LEU A 218 4.73 21.82 -9.53
C LEU A 218 5.89 21.11 -8.82
N ILE A 219 6.34 19.98 -9.38
CA ILE A 219 7.50 19.21 -8.92
C ILE A 219 8.26 18.67 -10.13
N THR A 220 9.48 18.15 -9.91
CA THR A 220 10.24 17.46 -10.95
C THR A 220 10.51 16.00 -10.56
N ASN A 221 10.99 15.20 -11.51
CA ASN A 221 11.42 13.82 -11.25
C ASN A 221 12.60 13.71 -10.27
N SER A 222 13.33 14.80 -10.00
CA SER A 222 14.45 14.80 -9.05
C SER A 222 14.02 15.04 -7.60
N TRP A 223 12.75 15.35 -7.36
CA TRP A 223 12.18 15.48 -6.01
C TRP A 223 12.04 14.11 -5.35
N TYR A 224 11.82 14.11 -4.05
CA TYR A 224 11.70 12.91 -3.23
C TYR A 224 10.29 12.83 -2.64
N LEU A 225 9.67 11.66 -2.74
CA LEU A 225 8.54 11.30 -1.89
C LEU A 225 9.08 11.01 -0.48
N THR A 226 8.56 11.68 0.54
CA THR A 226 9.07 11.56 1.92
C THR A 226 8.12 10.81 2.84
N SER A 227 6.80 10.96 2.66
CA SER A 227 5.79 10.16 3.37
C SER A 227 4.46 10.07 2.63
N ILE A 228 3.72 8.99 2.90
CA ILE A 228 2.32 8.78 2.52
C ILE A 228 1.54 8.63 3.82
N GLN A 229 0.64 9.56 4.10
CA GLN A 229 -0.16 9.61 5.32
C GLN A 229 -1.65 9.55 4.97
N ALA A 230 -2.46 8.97 5.85
CA ALA A 230 -3.91 8.96 5.72
C ALA A 230 -4.57 9.11 7.09
N GLY A 231 -5.56 9.98 7.18
CA GLY A 231 -6.19 10.32 8.45
C GLY A 231 -7.41 11.22 8.27
N PHE A 232 -7.62 12.07 9.27
CA PHE A 232 -8.73 13.02 9.31
C PHE A 232 -8.24 14.39 9.77
N GLU A 233 -8.76 15.46 9.18
CA GLU A 233 -8.66 16.80 9.73
C GLU A 233 -10.01 17.20 10.35
N PRO A 234 -10.18 17.14 11.69
CA PRO A 234 -11.40 17.57 12.36
C PRO A 234 -11.36 19.06 12.71
N TRP A 235 -12.44 19.77 12.39
CA TRP A 235 -12.70 21.13 12.89
C TRP A 235 -13.67 21.14 14.07
N ASN A 236 -14.63 20.21 14.11
CA ASN A 236 -15.59 20.09 15.21
C ASN A 236 -16.13 18.67 15.29
N GLY A 237 -16.19 18.09 16.49
CA GLY A 237 -16.55 16.67 16.66
C GLY A 237 -15.53 15.73 16.01
N GLY A 238 -15.94 14.52 15.63
CA GLY A 238 -15.06 13.51 15.03
C GLY A 238 -14.79 12.28 15.89
N VAL A 239 -15.36 12.20 17.10
CA VAL A 239 -15.39 10.94 17.87
C VAL A 239 -16.12 9.87 17.05
N GLY A 240 -15.49 8.69 16.93
CA GLY A 240 -15.98 7.57 16.12
C GLY A 240 -15.45 7.53 14.69
N LEU A 241 -14.75 8.57 14.22
CA LEU A 241 -13.98 8.49 12.98
C LEU A 241 -12.87 7.45 13.14
N ALA A 242 -12.71 6.58 12.15
CA ALA A 242 -11.69 5.54 12.21
C ALA A 242 -11.01 5.29 10.87
N VAL A 243 -9.71 5.03 10.93
CA VAL A 243 -9.01 4.26 9.89
C VAL A 243 -9.09 2.80 10.32
N ASN A 244 -9.92 2.02 9.65
CA ASN A 244 -10.09 0.59 9.96
C ASN A 244 -8.88 -0.21 9.45
N SER A 245 -8.35 0.16 8.28
CA SER A 245 -7.15 -0.46 7.71
C SER A 245 -6.40 0.52 6.81
N PHE A 246 -5.07 0.47 6.85
CA PHE A 246 -4.18 1.19 5.95
C PHE A 246 -3.10 0.29 5.38
N SER A 247 -2.76 0.48 4.11
CA SER A 247 -1.53 -0.03 3.54
C SER A 247 -0.85 1.02 2.66
N ALA A 248 0.47 0.99 2.64
CA ALA A 248 1.30 1.69 1.68
C ALA A 248 2.53 0.86 1.31
N SER A 249 2.92 0.94 0.04
CA SER A 249 4.09 0.28 -0.52
C SER A 249 4.71 1.17 -1.59
N VAL A 250 6.01 1.42 -1.46
CA VAL A 250 6.80 2.17 -2.45
C VAL A 250 7.97 1.31 -2.89
N ASN A 251 7.93 0.91 -4.17
CA ASN A 251 8.97 0.12 -4.81
C ASN A 251 9.71 0.97 -5.84
N GLY A 252 11.00 0.69 -5.99
CA GLY A 252 11.90 1.50 -6.80
C GLY A 252 13.35 1.33 -6.36
N GLY A 253 14.24 2.16 -6.91
CA GLY A 253 15.66 2.16 -6.55
C GLY A 253 16.57 1.37 -7.50
N GLY A 254 16.17 1.24 -8.77
CA GLY A 254 17.03 0.72 -9.83
C GLY A 254 18.34 1.52 -9.94
N ASN A 255 19.45 0.79 -9.97
CA ASN A 255 20.83 1.28 -9.89
C ASN A 255 21.12 2.47 -10.84
N ASN A 256 21.32 3.66 -10.27
CA ASN A 256 22.10 4.74 -10.90
C ASN A 256 22.85 5.49 -9.79
N GLY A 257 24.18 5.38 -9.80
CA GLY A 257 25.04 5.80 -8.71
C GLY A 257 25.29 7.31 -8.60
N GLY A 258 25.73 7.69 -7.40
CA GLY A 258 26.50 8.90 -7.06
C GLY A 258 25.65 10.13 -6.68
N GLY A 259 25.86 10.83 -5.56
CA GLY A 259 26.89 10.85 -4.50
C GLY A 259 26.32 11.61 -3.28
N SER A 260 26.99 11.83 -2.16
CA SER A 260 28.41 12.06 -1.91
C SER A 260 28.75 11.82 -0.43
N GLY A 261 29.93 11.24 -0.20
CA GLY A 261 30.67 11.24 1.06
C GLY A 261 32.16 11.27 0.69
N GLY A 262 32.77 12.45 0.80
CA GLY A 262 34.03 12.85 0.16
C GLY A 262 35.30 12.05 0.48
N GLY A 263 36.25 12.14 -0.45
CA GLY A 263 37.64 11.71 -0.31
C GLY A 263 38.38 11.88 -1.63
N GLY A 264 38.86 13.09 -1.91
CA GLY A 264 39.54 13.42 -3.17
C GLY A 264 40.95 12.84 -3.27
N ASN A 265 41.38 12.50 -4.48
CA ASN A 265 42.70 12.88 -4.97
C ASN A 265 42.81 12.82 -6.50
N ASN A 266 43.65 13.72 -7.01
CA ASN A 266 43.92 14.09 -8.41
C ASN A 266 44.32 12.96 -9.36
N GLY A 267 44.01 13.15 -10.65
CA GLY A 267 44.75 12.54 -11.76
C GLY A 267 44.04 12.70 -13.10
N GLY A 268 44.45 13.68 -13.91
CA GLY A 268 43.81 14.07 -15.16
C GLY A 268 44.01 13.12 -16.35
N GLY A 269 43.30 13.40 -17.44
CA GLY A 269 43.46 12.70 -18.72
C GLY A 269 42.37 13.06 -19.73
N ASN A 270 42.78 13.53 -20.90
CA ASN A 270 42.01 14.28 -21.89
C ASN A 270 41.17 13.42 -22.87
N ASN A 271 40.12 14.05 -23.43
CA ASN A 271 39.53 13.93 -24.77
C ASN A 271 39.06 12.59 -25.38
N GLY A 272 37.85 12.61 -25.94
CA GLY A 272 37.45 11.75 -27.05
C GLY A 272 35.94 11.69 -27.28
N GLY A 273 35.43 12.46 -28.24
CA GLY A 273 34.03 12.44 -28.64
C GLY A 273 33.63 11.18 -29.41
N GLY A 274 32.32 10.94 -29.49
CA GLY A 274 31.74 9.86 -30.29
C GLY A 274 30.22 9.82 -30.15
N ASN A 275 29.54 10.63 -30.96
CA ASN A 275 28.12 10.49 -31.25
C ASN A 275 27.91 9.26 -32.13
N ASN A 276 26.97 8.38 -31.79
CA ASN A 276 26.11 7.70 -32.77
C ASN A 276 24.98 6.95 -32.06
N GLY A 277 23.76 7.30 -32.42
CA GLY A 277 22.56 6.58 -32.05
C GLY A 277 22.43 5.22 -32.75
N GLY A 278 21.55 4.38 -32.21
CA GLY A 278 21.20 3.09 -32.78
C GLY A 278 20.18 2.31 -31.95
N GLY A 279 18.90 2.64 -32.14
CA GLY A 279 17.79 1.70 -32.28
C GLY A 279 17.52 0.59 -31.25
N SER A 280 16.52 0.84 -30.40
CA SER A 280 15.37 -0.02 -30.07
C SER A 280 15.50 -1.55 -30.25
N GLY A 281 15.61 -2.27 -29.12
CA GLY A 281 14.97 -3.56 -28.92
C GLY A 281 13.92 -3.37 -27.83
N GLY A 282 12.64 -3.47 -28.18
CA GLY A 282 11.52 -3.19 -27.27
C GLY A 282 11.66 -3.96 -25.96
N ALA A 283 11.95 -3.25 -24.88
CA ALA A 283 12.01 -3.83 -23.56
C ALA A 283 10.65 -4.45 -23.27
N THR A 284 10.60 -5.78 -23.12
CA THR A 284 9.44 -6.48 -22.64
C THR A 284 9.22 -6.04 -21.20
N SER A 285 8.50 -4.95 -20.99
CA SER A 285 8.07 -4.57 -19.65
C SER A 285 6.85 -5.42 -19.31
N CYS A 286 6.90 -6.03 -18.13
CA CYS A 286 5.83 -6.85 -17.60
C CYS A 286 5.54 -6.43 -16.17
N ARG A 287 4.28 -6.58 -15.75
CA ARG A 287 3.86 -6.50 -14.36
C ARG A 287 3.43 -7.89 -13.93
N VAL A 288 3.82 -8.29 -12.72
CA VAL A 288 3.37 -9.55 -12.10
C VAL A 288 2.66 -9.24 -10.79
N THR A 289 1.43 -9.73 -10.65
CA THR A 289 0.72 -9.74 -9.38
C THR A 289 0.80 -11.16 -8.81
N TYR A 290 1.22 -11.29 -7.56
CA TYR A 290 1.28 -12.55 -6.84
C TYR A 290 0.34 -12.47 -5.63
N THR A 291 -0.75 -13.23 -5.66
CA THR A 291 -1.80 -13.25 -4.64
C THR A 291 -1.73 -14.56 -3.86
N PRO A 292 -1.11 -14.59 -2.67
CA PRO A 292 -1.05 -15.78 -1.85
C PRO A 292 -2.32 -15.93 -0.99
N ASN A 293 -2.65 -17.18 -0.69
CA ASN A 293 -3.52 -17.56 0.42
C ASN A 293 -2.85 -18.72 1.15
N SER A 294 -2.33 -18.48 2.34
CA SER A 294 -1.52 -19.45 3.10
C SER A 294 -2.22 -19.88 4.39
N TRP A 295 -1.87 -21.08 4.83
CA TRP A 295 -2.28 -21.71 6.09
C TRP A 295 -1.12 -22.53 6.64
N PRO A 296 -1.14 -22.97 7.91
CA PRO A 296 -0.06 -23.76 8.47
C PRO A 296 0.27 -24.99 7.60
N GLY A 297 1.48 -25.01 7.03
CA GLY A 297 1.99 -26.11 6.20
C GLY A 297 1.64 -26.04 4.70
N GLY A 298 0.83 -25.08 4.25
CA GLY A 298 0.41 -25.00 2.84
C GLY A 298 -0.02 -23.62 2.35
N PHE A 299 -0.06 -23.44 1.04
CA PHE A 299 -0.52 -22.20 0.42
C PHE A 299 -0.99 -22.41 -1.02
N THR A 300 -1.93 -21.59 -1.47
CA THR A 300 -2.16 -21.35 -2.89
C THR A 300 -1.57 -20.01 -3.31
N ALA A 301 -1.17 -19.91 -4.57
CA ALA A 301 -0.79 -18.64 -5.18
C ALA A 301 -1.47 -18.49 -6.54
N GLU A 302 -2.08 -17.33 -6.76
CA GLU A 302 -2.57 -16.90 -8.06
C GLU A 302 -1.64 -15.80 -8.59
N ILE A 303 -1.15 -15.99 -9.81
CA ILE A 303 -0.14 -15.16 -10.45
C ILE A 303 -0.71 -14.61 -11.75
N THR A 304 -0.78 -13.28 -11.85
CA THR A 304 -1.21 -12.57 -13.07
C THR A 304 -0.02 -11.89 -13.70
N ILE A 305 0.24 -12.20 -14.97
CA ILE A 305 1.25 -11.53 -15.81
C ILE A 305 0.52 -10.54 -16.71
N THR A 306 0.93 -9.27 -16.68
CA THR A 306 0.45 -8.23 -17.60
C THR A 306 1.60 -7.79 -18.50
N ASN A 307 1.39 -7.77 -19.81
CA ASN A 307 2.31 -7.15 -20.75
C ASN A 307 2.15 -5.63 -20.67
N THR A 308 3.11 -4.93 -20.09
CA THR A 308 3.10 -3.46 -20.03
C THR A 308 3.91 -2.82 -21.14
N GLY A 309 4.56 -3.63 -21.99
CA GLY A 309 5.37 -3.16 -23.11
C GLY A 309 4.53 -2.75 -24.31
N SER A 310 5.21 -2.25 -25.34
CA SER A 310 4.59 -1.81 -26.60
C SER A 310 4.52 -2.90 -27.68
N SER A 311 5.12 -4.07 -27.45
CA SER A 311 5.13 -5.22 -28.36
C SER A 311 4.34 -6.39 -27.80
N THR A 312 3.70 -7.16 -28.69
CA THR A 312 3.03 -8.42 -28.32
C THR A 312 4.05 -9.47 -27.89
N ILE A 313 3.79 -10.13 -26.76
CA ILE A 313 4.56 -11.29 -26.29
C ILE A 313 3.95 -12.55 -26.90
N ASN A 314 4.77 -13.34 -27.60
CA ASN A 314 4.38 -14.63 -28.18
C ASN A 314 5.12 -15.76 -27.46
N GLY A 315 4.46 -16.37 -26.49
CA GLY A 315 5.06 -17.29 -25.53
C GLY A 315 5.66 -16.55 -24.35
N TRP A 316 5.35 -17.01 -23.14
CA TRP A 316 5.89 -16.45 -21.92
C TRP A 316 6.52 -17.52 -21.04
N GLU A 317 7.65 -17.14 -20.45
CA GLU A 317 8.37 -17.87 -19.43
C GLU A 317 8.57 -16.93 -18.24
N LEU A 318 7.94 -17.22 -17.11
CA LEU A 318 8.13 -16.48 -15.88
C LEU A 318 9.10 -17.24 -14.97
N THR A 319 10.15 -16.56 -14.53
CA THR A 319 11.14 -17.10 -13.59
C THR A 319 11.16 -16.29 -12.30
N TYR A 320 11.22 -16.97 -11.16
CA TYR A 320 11.30 -16.35 -9.84
C TYR A 320 11.85 -17.34 -8.80
N HIS A 321 12.15 -16.84 -7.61
CA HIS A 321 12.62 -17.67 -6.50
C HIS A 321 11.57 -17.74 -5.39
N LEU A 322 11.17 -18.96 -5.05
CA LEU A 322 10.45 -19.20 -3.81
C LEU A 322 11.41 -19.08 -2.62
N PRO A 323 10.97 -18.48 -1.50
CA PRO A 323 11.75 -18.51 -0.27
C PRO A 323 12.06 -19.94 0.20
N ALA A 324 13.12 -20.07 1.00
CA ALA A 324 13.58 -21.38 1.48
C ALA A 324 12.46 -22.13 2.22
N GLY A 325 12.41 -23.45 2.01
CA GLY A 325 11.44 -24.32 2.66
C GLY A 325 10.06 -24.36 2.00
N GLN A 326 9.89 -23.84 0.78
CA GLN A 326 8.65 -23.93 0.00
C GLN A 326 8.76 -24.90 -1.19
N THR A 327 7.70 -25.66 -1.47
CA THR A 327 7.65 -26.63 -2.57
C THR A 327 6.29 -26.57 -3.27
N ILE A 328 6.30 -26.59 -4.60
CA ILE A 328 5.09 -26.62 -5.44
C ILE A 328 4.60 -28.06 -5.61
N ASN A 329 3.32 -28.32 -5.40
CA ASN A 329 2.72 -29.66 -5.45
C ASN A 329 1.72 -29.85 -6.60
N GLN A 330 0.92 -28.83 -6.91
CA GLN A 330 -0.07 -28.87 -8.00
C GLN A 330 -0.13 -27.54 -8.72
N THR A 331 -0.41 -27.54 -10.02
CA THR A 331 -0.37 -26.34 -10.85
C THR A 331 -1.55 -26.30 -11.82
N TRP A 332 -1.95 -25.10 -12.24
CA TRP A 332 -2.95 -24.92 -13.28
C TRP A 332 -2.59 -23.73 -14.17
N ASN A 333 -3.06 -23.75 -15.42
CA ASN A 333 -2.84 -22.71 -16.43
C ASN A 333 -1.37 -22.36 -16.73
N ALA A 334 -0.41 -23.19 -16.29
CA ALA A 334 1.01 -23.08 -16.58
C ALA A 334 1.71 -24.44 -16.46
N ASN A 335 2.75 -24.65 -17.26
CA ASN A 335 3.73 -25.73 -17.07
C ASN A 335 4.83 -25.22 -16.14
N ILE A 336 4.89 -25.70 -14.90
CA ILE A 336 5.84 -25.20 -13.89
C ILE A 336 6.87 -26.27 -13.54
N THR A 337 8.14 -25.88 -13.49
CA THR A 337 9.22 -26.66 -12.91
C THR A 337 9.84 -25.90 -11.74
N GLN A 338 10.18 -26.62 -10.67
CA GLN A 338 10.93 -26.09 -9.53
C GLN A 338 12.25 -26.85 -9.37
N ASN A 339 13.38 -26.14 -9.30
CA ASN A 339 14.69 -26.68 -8.96
C ASN A 339 15.26 -25.90 -7.76
N GLY A 340 15.30 -26.54 -6.59
CA GLY A 340 15.59 -25.85 -5.33
C GLY A 340 14.58 -24.71 -5.10
N SER A 341 15.07 -23.48 -4.94
CA SER A 341 14.22 -22.29 -4.81
C SER A 341 13.76 -21.72 -6.15
N GLN A 342 14.40 -22.06 -7.26
CA GLN A 342 14.08 -21.46 -8.57
C GLN A 342 12.83 -22.10 -9.16
N VAL A 343 11.88 -21.28 -9.58
CA VAL A 343 10.66 -21.66 -10.27
C VAL A 343 10.66 -21.10 -11.69
N THR A 344 10.31 -21.94 -12.66
CA THR A 344 10.10 -21.56 -14.06
C THR A 344 8.70 -21.98 -14.47
N ALA A 345 7.84 -21.02 -14.78
CA ALA A 345 6.49 -21.22 -15.29
C ALA A 345 6.42 -20.85 -16.77
N ARG A 346 5.88 -21.74 -17.61
CA ARG A 346 5.68 -21.51 -19.04
C ARG A 346 4.21 -21.55 -19.40
N ASN A 347 3.83 -20.79 -20.43
CA ASN A 347 2.46 -20.79 -20.94
C ASN A 347 1.99 -22.18 -21.38
N VAL A 348 0.67 -22.38 -21.32
CA VAL A 348 -0.03 -23.46 -22.02
C VAL A 348 -0.59 -22.93 -23.35
N THR A 349 -1.15 -23.80 -24.18
CA THR A 349 -1.52 -23.46 -25.58
C THR A 349 -2.47 -22.27 -25.70
N HIS A 350 -3.41 -22.11 -24.77
CA HIS A 350 -4.47 -21.10 -24.89
C HIS A 350 -4.10 -19.71 -24.33
N ASN A 351 -3.00 -19.57 -23.59
CA ASN A 351 -2.66 -18.34 -22.87
C ASN A 351 -1.27 -17.77 -23.20
N GLY A 352 -0.66 -18.21 -24.30
CA GLY A 352 0.71 -17.83 -24.67
C GLY A 352 0.88 -16.42 -25.27
N THR A 353 -0.17 -15.83 -25.83
CA THR A 353 -0.08 -14.53 -26.50
C THR A 353 -0.61 -13.40 -25.61
N LEU A 354 0.21 -12.39 -25.36
CA LEU A 354 -0.16 -11.18 -24.61
C LEU A 354 0.10 -9.94 -25.45
N ALA A 355 -0.97 -9.34 -26.00
CA ALA A 355 -0.89 -8.01 -26.60
C ALA A 355 -0.48 -6.95 -25.56
N PRO A 356 0.01 -5.77 -25.98
CA PRO A 356 0.22 -4.63 -25.08
C PRO A 356 -1.02 -4.36 -24.21
N GLY A 357 -0.83 -4.29 -22.89
CA GLY A 357 -1.88 -4.11 -21.89
C GLY A 357 -2.67 -5.39 -21.52
N ALA A 358 -2.51 -6.49 -22.26
CA ALA A 358 -3.21 -7.74 -21.97
C ALA A 358 -2.59 -8.48 -20.76
N SER A 359 -3.41 -9.31 -20.11
CA SER A 359 -2.99 -10.12 -18.96
C SER A 359 -3.38 -11.58 -19.10
N THR A 360 -2.63 -12.46 -18.43
CA THR A 360 -2.96 -13.88 -18.22
C THR A 360 -2.70 -14.26 -16.77
N SER A 361 -3.41 -15.25 -16.27
CA SER A 361 -3.25 -15.76 -14.90
C SER A 361 -2.99 -17.26 -14.87
N PHE A 362 -2.16 -17.68 -13.92
CA PHE A 362 -1.91 -19.06 -13.58
C PHE A 362 -1.78 -19.21 -12.07
N GLY A 363 -1.74 -20.44 -11.57
CA GLY A 363 -1.56 -20.63 -10.13
C GLY A 363 -1.07 -22.01 -9.76
N TYR A 364 -0.81 -22.16 -8.47
CA TYR A 364 -0.37 -23.42 -7.90
C TYR A 364 -0.72 -23.55 -6.42
N LEU A 365 -0.76 -24.81 -5.97
CA LEU A 365 -0.79 -25.23 -4.58
C LEU A 365 0.64 -25.65 -4.19
N GLY A 366 1.11 -25.17 -3.05
CA GLY A 366 2.41 -25.55 -2.48
C GLY A 366 2.35 -25.81 -0.98
N SER A 367 3.42 -26.42 -0.48
CA SER A 367 3.69 -26.66 0.93
C SER A 367 4.85 -25.79 1.41
N TYR A 368 4.87 -25.40 2.68
CA TYR A 368 6.03 -24.73 3.27
C TYR A 368 6.34 -25.17 4.70
N SER A 369 7.61 -25.08 5.08
CA SER A 369 8.09 -25.22 6.46
C SER A 369 8.60 -23.88 7.00
N GLY A 370 8.38 -23.60 8.29
CA GLY A 370 8.79 -22.33 8.90
C GLY A 370 7.78 -21.20 8.63
N ALA A 371 8.26 -20.00 8.33
CA ALA A 371 7.41 -18.84 8.04
C ALA A 371 7.13 -18.72 6.54
N TYR A 372 5.87 -18.50 6.17
CA TYR A 372 5.51 -18.22 4.79
C TYR A 372 6.03 -16.85 4.35
N SER A 373 6.51 -16.75 3.12
CA SER A 373 6.87 -15.49 2.48
C SER A 373 6.65 -15.58 0.97
N SER A 374 6.25 -14.49 0.33
CA SER A 374 6.07 -14.45 -1.13
C SER A 374 7.40 -14.23 -1.86
N PRO A 375 7.55 -14.69 -3.11
CA PRO A 375 8.63 -14.26 -3.99
C PRO A 375 8.65 -12.73 -4.15
N THR A 376 9.84 -12.16 -4.29
CA THR A 376 10.04 -10.71 -4.35
C THR A 376 10.48 -10.20 -5.72
N SER A 377 10.90 -11.10 -6.61
CA SER A 377 11.32 -10.76 -7.97
C SER A 377 10.81 -11.78 -8.97
N PHE A 378 10.45 -11.28 -10.15
CA PHE A 378 9.97 -12.08 -11.26
C PHE A 378 10.64 -11.59 -12.54
N SER A 379 10.98 -12.49 -13.44
CA SER A 379 11.51 -12.16 -14.77
C SER A 379 10.72 -12.90 -15.84
N LEU A 380 10.15 -12.15 -16.79
CA LEU A 380 9.43 -12.66 -17.95
C LEU A 380 10.37 -12.70 -19.16
N ASN A 381 10.55 -13.87 -19.76
CA ASN A 381 11.43 -14.08 -20.91
C ASN A 381 12.83 -13.48 -20.70
N GLY A 382 13.39 -13.68 -19.49
CA GLY A 382 14.71 -13.16 -19.10
C GLY A 382 14.75 -11.67 -18.74
N THR A 383 13.63 -10.94 -18.84
CA THR A 383 13.53 -9.52 -18.47
C THR A 383 12.79 -9.36 -17.14
N THR A 384 13.37 -8.66 -16.17
CA THR A 384 12.73 -8.43 -14.86
C THR A 384 11.40 -7.65 -15.00
N CYS A 385 10.35 -8.15 -14.37
CA CYS A 385 9.05 -7.47 -14.27
C CYS A 385 9.04 -6.42 -13.15
N GLY A 386 8.26 -5.35 -13.31
CA GLY A 386 8.21 -4.19 -12.41
C GLY A 386 6.81 -3.73 -12.03
#